data_AF-A0A371GTB2-F1
#
_entry.id   AF-A0A371GTB2-F1
#
_cell.length_a   1.000
_cell.length_b   1.000
_cell.length_c   1.000
_cell.angle_alpha   90.00
_cell.angle_beta   90.00
_cell.angle_gamma   90.00
#
_symmetry.space_group_name_H-M   'P 1'
#
loop_
_entity.id
_entity.type
_entity.pdbx_description
1 polymer ?
#
loop_
_entity_poly.entity_id
_entity_poly.type
_entity_poly.pdbx_seq_one_letter_code
_entity_poly.pdbx_strand_id
1 'polypeptide(L)'
;MYLLLDTYVKDSAQKVHLFPAIDNISFIAIFRKAFFPQTWHLYKKTESSFLTLGEVDVSWDLSQRNSLTAGERYFIIHVIAVFFTIEDGIILENLASRFMNEVQVPQVLAFYSFQIAMKNVHSEMCSLLLDT
;
A
#
# COMPACT_ATOMS: atom_id res chain seq x y z
N MET A 1 -7.07 -15.61 13.67
CA MET A 1 -8.13 -16.24 12.87
C MET A 1 -8.66 -17.51 13.54
N TYR A 2 -7.83 -18.51 13.85
CA TYR A 2 -8.24 -19.67 14.68
C TYR A 2 -8.90 -19.27 16.01
N LEU A 3 -8.35 -18.26 16.70
CA LEU A 3 -8.94 -17.69 17.91
C LEU A 3 -10.36 -17.14 17.73
N LEU A 4 -10.65 -16.52 16.57
CA LEU A 4 -11.97 -15.96 16.24
C LEU A 4 -12.98 -17.09 15.96
N LEU A 5 -12.57 -18.10 15.20
CA LEU A 5 -13.41 -19.27 14.95
C LEU A 5 -13.71 -20.05 16.23
N ASP A 6 -12.75 -20.14 17.14
CA ASP A 6 -12.95 -20.72 18.46
C ASP A 6 -13.93 -19.93 19.33
N THR A 7 -14.03 -18.61 19.13
CA THR A 7 -14.99 -17.76 19.87
C THR A 7 -16.42 -17.90 19.33
N TYR A 8 -16.58 -18.08 18.02
CA TYR A 8 -17.89 -18.03 17.35
C TYR A 8 -18.47 -19.41 17.02
N VAL A 9 -17.64 -20.43 16.80
CA VAL A 9 -18.08 -21.82 16.58
C VAL A 9 -17.91 -22.57 17.90
N LYS A 10 -19.01 -22.96 18.54
CA LYS A 10 -18.95 -23.72 19.81
C LYS A 10 -18.95 -25.23 19.60
N ASP A 11 -19.50 -25.69 18.47
CA ASP A 11 -19.58 -27.11 18.15
C ASP A 11 -18.23 -27.67 17.68
N SER A 12 -17.78 -28.70 18.38
CA SER A 12 -16.52 -29.40 18.09
C SER A 12 -16.54 -30.15 16.76
N ALA A 13 -17.70 -30.65 16.31
CA ALA A 13 -17.80 -31.38 15.04
C ALA A 13 -17.70 -30.42 13.83
N GLN A 14 -18.37 -29.26 13.91
CA GLN A 14 -18.21 -28.20 12.90
C GLN A 14 -16.77 -27.70 12.80
N LYS A 15 -16.06 -27.53 13.91
CA LYS A 15 -14.64 -27.12 13.92
C LYS A 15 -13.75 -28.07 13.11
N VAL A 16 -13.93 -29.37 13.27
CA VAL A 16 -13.15 -30.41 12.57
C VAL A 16 -13.32 -30.32 11.04
N HIS A 17 -14.49 -29.91 10.56
CA HIS A 17 -14.72 -29.69 9.12
C HIS A 17 -14.29 -28.30 8.63
N LEU A 18 -14.48 -27.26 9.44
CA LEU A 18 -14.27 -25.89 9.01
C LEU A 18 -12.78 -25.52 8.98
N PHE A 19 -11.99 -25.99 9.94
CA PHE A 19 -10.55 -25.65 10.01
C PHE A 19 -9.75 -26.14 8.79
N PRO A 20 -9.90 -27.39 8.31
CA PRO A 20 -9.26 -27.84 7.07
C PRO A 20 -9.76 -27.09 5.82
N ALA A 21 -11.05 -26.74 5.78
CA ALA A 21 -11.63 -25.98 4.67
C ALA A 21 -11.04 -24.56 4.59
N ILE A 22 -10.89 -23.90 5.74
CA ILE A 22 -10.24 -22.60 5.92
C ILE A 22 -8.76 -22.67 5.50
N ASP A 23 -8.05 -23.72 5.91
CA ASP A 23 -6.66 -23.92 5.51
C ASP A 23 -6.46 -24.07 4.00
N ASN A 24 -7.52 -24.44 3.26
CA ASN A 24 -7.49 -24.58 1.81
C ASN A 24 -7.90 -23.30 1.06
N ILE A 25 -8.22 -22.22 1.78
CA ILE A 25 -8.51 -20.92 1.18
C ILE A 25 -7.18 -20.22 0.89
N SER A 26 -6.90 -19.94 -0.39
CA SER A 26 -5.64 -19.31 -0.83
C SER A 26 -5.33 -18.01 -0.08
N PHE A 27 -6.34 -17.20 0.24
CA PHE A 27 -6.18 -15.96 1.00
C PHE A 27 -5.68 -16.19 2.44
N ILE A 28 -5.99 -17.33 3.04
CA ILE A 28 -5.59 -17.69 4.40
C ILE A 28 -4.12 -18.11 4.45
N ALA A 29 -3.55 -18.53 3.32
CA ALA A 29 -2.13 -18.82 3.21
C ALA A 29 -1.24 -17.59 3.47
N ILE A 30 -1.76 -16.35 3.38
CA ILE A 30 -1.05 -15.14 3.81
C ILE A 30 -0.55 -15.28 5.25
N PHE A 31 -1.36 -15.87 6.14
CA PHE A 31 -1.01 -16.03 7.55
C PHE A 31 0.00 -17.16 7.81
N ARG A 32 0.27 -18.02 6.82
CA ARG A 32 1.36 -19.00 6.86
C ARG A 32 2.67 -18.29 6.48
N LYS A 33 3.21 -17.52 7.43
CA LYS A 33 4.47 -16.74 7.32
C LYS A 33 5.68 -17.53 6.80
N ALA A 34 5.63 -18.87 6.85
CA ALA A 34 6.72 -19.77 6.52
C ALA A 34 7.02 -19.95 5.02
N PHE A 35 6.04 -19.72 4.13
CA PHE A 35 6.22 -20.04 2.70
C PHE A 35 7.05 -18.99 1.94
N PHE A 36 7.01 -17.72 2.36
CA PHE A 36 7.79 -16.62 1.76
C PHE A 36 8.26 -15.61 2.82
N PRO A 37 9.23 -15.99 3.67
CA PRO A 37 9.62 -15.18 4.81
C PRO A 37 10.24 -13.82 4.41
N GLN A 38 10.96 -13.77 3.28
CA GLN A 38 11.58 -12.54 2.78
C GLN A 38 10.53 -11.52 2.30
N THR A 39 9.57 -11.96 1.49
CA THR A 39 8.46 -11.11 1.03
C THR A 39 7.62 -10.62 2.20
N TRP A 40 7.34 -11.49 3.16
CA TRP A 40 6.61 -11.10 4.36
C TRP A 40 7.37 -10.08 5.21
N HIS A 41 8.68 -10.23 5.34
CA HIS A 41 9.52 -9.25 6.01
C HIS A 41 9.49 -7.89 5.29
N LEU A 42 9.56 -7.88 3.97
CA LEU A 42 9.46 -6.65 3.18
C LEU A 42 8.10 -5.98 3.36
N TYR A 43 7.00 -6.75 3.30
CA TYR A 43 5.66 -6.25 3.61
C TYR A 43 5.57 -5.62 4.99
N LYS A 44 6.06 -6.30 6.03
CA LYS A 44 6.06 -5.74 7.39
C LYS A 44 6.94 -4.51 7.54
N LYS A 45 8.06 -4.46 6.82
CA LYS A 45 8.91 -3.27 6.77
C LYS A 45 8.16 -2.10 6.14
N THR A 46 7.48 -2.31 5.01
CA THR A 46 6.72 -1.25 4.34
C THR A 46 5.49 -0.83 5.15
N GLU A 47 4.80 -1.78 5.78
CA GLU A 47 3.67 -1.51 6.70
C GLU A 47 4.10 -0.61 7.87
N SER A 48 5.31 -0.81 8.41
CA SER A 48 5.85 0.04 9.49
C SER A 48 6.18 1.47 9.06
N SER A 49 6.24 1.73 7.75
CA SER A 49 6.48 3.05 7.15
C SER A 49 5.21 3.64 6.57
N PHE A 50 4.03 3.18 7.02
CA PHE A 50 2.76 3.78 6.65
C PHE A 50 2.72 5.24 7.07
N LEU A 51 2.21 6.08 6.18
CA LEU A 51 1.98 7.49 6.43
C LEU A 51 0.64 7.88 5.81
N THR A 52 -0.10 8.72 6.52
CA THR A 52 -1.32 9.35 6.02
C THR A 52 -1.06 10.80 5.64
N LEU A 53 -1.85 11.36 4.71
CA LEU A 53 -1.67 12.75 4.29
C LEU A 53 -1.78 13.74 5.45
N GLY A 54 -2.64 13.46 6.43
CA GLY A 54 -2.83 14.32 7.60
C GLY A 54 -1.61 14.43 8.52
N GLU A 55 -0.61 13.54 8.36
CA GLU A 55 0.64 13.57 9.14
C GLU A 55 1.73 14.41 8.47
N VAL A 56 1.50 14.91 7.25
CA VAL A 56 2.45 15.75 6.50
C VAL A 56 2.03 17.22 6.62
N ASP A 57 2.82 18.00 7.37
CA ASP A 57 2.64 19.45 7.44
C ASP A 57 3.40 20.14 6.31
N VAL A 58 2.66 20.72 5.36
CA VAL A 58 3.19 21.49 4.22
C VAL A 58 3.06 23.01 4.42
N SER A 59 2.58 23.47 5.57
CA SER A 59 2.30 24.89 5.81
C SER A 59 3.53 25.78 5.65
N TRP A 60 4.71 25.25 5.98
CA TRP A 60 5.97 25.98 5.87
C TRP A 60 6.43 26.13 4.42
N ASP A 61 6.26 25.09 3.59
CA ASP A 61 6.55 25.13 2.15
C ASP A 61 5.73 26.23 1.44
N LEU A 62 4.48 26.42 1.86
CA LEU A 62 3.61 27.49 1.35
C LEU A 62 4.17 28.88 1.66
N SER A 63 4.74 29.07 2.85
CA SER A 63 5.33 30.34 3.25
C SER A 63 6.60 30.66 2.43
N GLN A 64 7.41 29.64 2.15
CA GLN A 64 8.65 29.76 1.37
C GLN A 64 8.40 29.87 -0.14
N ARG A 65 7.25 29.39 -0.63
CA ARG A 65 6.91 29.46 -2.06
C ARG A 65 6.96 30.90 -2.63
N ASN A 66 6.65 31.89 -1.79
CA ASN A 66 6.67 33.30 -2.18
C ASN A 66 8.08 33.91 -2.23
N SER A 67 9.07 33.30 -1.59
CA SER A 67 10.47 33.76 -1.62
C SER A 67 11.23 33.25 -2.86
N LEU A 68 10.69 32.22 -3.54
CA LEU A 68 11.27 31.64 -4.74
C LEU A 68 11.13 32.53 -5.98
N THR A 69 12.14 32.49 -6.85
CA THR A 69 12.07 33.11 -8.17
C THR A 69 11.09 32.38 -9.09
N ALA A 70 10.65 33.05 -10.17
CA ALA A 70 9.76 32.44 -11.16
C ALA A 70 10.36 31.19 -11.81
N GLY A 71 11.67 31.16 -12.04
CA GLY A 71 12.37 30.00 -12.61
C GLY A 71 12.43 28.81 -11.66
N GLU A 72 12.74 29.04 -10.38
CA GLU A 72 12.78 27.99 -9.35
C GLU A 72 11.39 27.40 -9.12
N ARG A 73 10.36 28.25 -9.03
CA ARG A 73 8.98 27.81 -8.89
C ARG A 73 8.52 26.98 -10.10
N TYR A 74 8.85 27.43 -11.31
CA TYR A 74 8.54 26.69 -12.54
C TYR A 74 9.20 25.31 -12.53
N PHE A 75 10.49 25.23 -12.17
CA PHE A 75 11.23 23.99 -12.09
C PHE A 75 10.61 23.01 -11.07
N ILE A 76 10.33 23.47 -9.85
CA ILE A 76 9.77 22.63 -8.78
C ILE A 76 8.38 22.07 -9.18
N ILE A 77 7.49 22.93 -9.69
CA ILE A 77 6.17 22.50 -10.15
C ILE A 77 6.28 21.48 -11.29
N HIS A 78 7.16 21.71 -12.27
CA HIS A 78 7.36 20.77 -13.37
C HIS A 78 7.93 19.43 -12.91
N VAL A 79 8.85 19.44 -11.95
CA VAL A 79 9.39 18.20 -11.36
C VAL A 79 8.29 17.42 -10.64
N ILE A 80 7.50 18.09 -9.79
CA ILE A 80 6.38 17.45 -9.06
C ILE A 80 5.35 16.89 -10.05
N ALA A 81 4.89 17.70 -11.00
CA ALA A 81 3.84 17.32 -11.93
C ALA A 81 4.26 16.26 -12.95
N VAL A 82 5.42 16.43 -13.58
CA VAL A 82 5.83 15.55 -14.70
C VAL A 82 6.47 14.26 -14.19
N PHE A 83 7.29 14.31 -13.15
CA PHE A 83 7.97 13.10 -12.68
C PHE A 83 7.14 12.38 -11.63
N PHE A 84 6.78 13.04 -10.54
CA PHE A 84 6.21 12.33 -9.40
C PHE A 84 4.75 11.91 -9.63
N THR A 85 3.89 12.81 -10.15
CA THR A 85 2.47 12.47 -10.38
C THR A 85 2.26 11.48 -11.53
N ILE A 86 2.97 11.64 -12.65
CA ILE A 86 2.81 10.74 -13.82
C ILE A 86 3.42 9.36 -13.54
N GLU A 87 4.59 9.30 -12.88
CA GLU A 87 5.23 8.02 -12.51
C GLU A 87 4.30 7.17 -11.64
N ASP A 88 3.67 7.78 -10.63
CA ASP A 88 2.75 7.07 -9.74
C ASP A 88 1.58 6.43 -10.50
N GLY A 89 1.00 7.15 -11.48
CA GLY A 89 -0.06 6.62 -12.33
C GLY A 89 0.37 5.40 -13.13
N ILE A 90 1.55 5.47 -13.77
CA ILE A 90 2.11 4.36 -14.55
C ILE A 90 2.41 3.14 -13.67
N ILE A 91 3.02 3.38 -12.49
CA ILE A 91 3.33 2.30 -11.55
C ILE A 91 2.05 1.65 -11.04
N LEU A 92 1.02 2.43 -10.72
CA LEU A 92 -0.25 1.94 -10.22
C LEU A 92 -0.99 1.10 -11.26
N GLU A 93 -1.06 1.56 -12.51
CA GLU A 93 -1.65 0.81 -13.61
C GLU A 93 -0.92 -0.52 -13.85
N ASN A 94 0.42 -0.49 -13.84
CA ASN A 94 1.22 -1.70 -14.05
C ASN A 94 1.09 -2.70 -12.89
N LEU A 95 1.07 -2.23 -11.64
CA LEU A 95 0.82 -3.08 -10.47
C LEU A 95 -0.57 -3.71 -10.54
N ALA A 96 -1.61 -2.91 -10.81
CA ALA A 96 -2.99 -3.37 -10.77
C ALA A 96 -3.40 -4.24 -11.96
N SER A 97 -2.98 -3.87 -13.17
CA SER A 97 -3.40 -4.53 -14.40
C SER A 97 -2.51 -5.74 -14.75
N ARG A 98 -1.23 -5.72 -14.36
CA ARG A 98 -0.27 -6.78 -14.73
C ARG A 98 0.20 -7.57 -13.53
N PHE A 99 0.92 -6.95 -12.59
CA PHE A 99 1.61 -7.73 -11.56
C PHE A 99 0.67 -8.46 -10.60
N MET A 100 -0.47 -7.87 -10.24
CA MET A 100 -1.48 -8.55 -9.41
C MET A 100 -2.21 -9.68 -10.16
N ASN A 101 -2.23 -9.64 -11.50
CA ASN A 101 -2.82 -10.71 -12.33
C ASN A 101 -1.81 -11.85 -12.58
N GLU A 102 -0.55 -11.52 -12.83
CA GLU A 102 0.51 -12.50 -13.09
C GLU A 102 0.96 -13.24 -11.82
N VAL A 103 1.01 -12.57 -10.67
CA VAL A 103 1.49 -13.15 -9.42
C VAL A 103 0.33 -13.43 -8.47
N GLN A 104 -0.01 -14.71 -8.30
CA GLN A 104 -1.10 -15.16 -7.41
C GLN A 104 -0.62 -15.58 -6.01
N VAL A 105 0.63 -15.28 -5.66
CA VAL A 105 1.18 -15.60 -4.33
C VAL A 105 0.58 -14.63 -3.31
N PRO A 106 -0.18 -15.12 -2.31
CA PRO A 106 -0.97 -14.25 -1.43
C PRO A 106 -0.11 -13.23 -0.64
N GLN A 107 1.09 -13.61 -0.21
CA GLN A 107 2.02 -12.71 0.49
C GLN A 107 2.55 -11.58 -0.42
N VAL A 108 2.75 -11.88 -1.70
CA VAL A 108 3.17 -10.87 -2.70
C VAL A 108 2.00 -9.95 -3.03
N LEU A 109 0.79 -10.50 -3.15
CA LEU A 109 -0.42 -9.70 -3.33
C LEU A 109 -0.65 -8.75 -2.15
N ALA A 110 -0.47 -9.20 -0.90
CA ALA A 110 -0.55 -8.32 0.27
C ALA A 110 0.47 -7.16 0.21
N PHE A 111 1.69 -7.45 -0.26
CA PHE A 111 2.72 -6.43 -0.50
C PHE A 111 2.32 -5.42 -1.58
N TYR A 112 1.88 -5.90 -2.76
CA TYR A 112 1.45 -5.03 -3.86
C TYR A 112 0.23 -4.19 -3.51
N SER A 113 -0.76 -4.75 -2.81
CA SER A 113 -1.92 -4.00 -2.32
C SER A 113 -1.50 -2.84 -1.42
N PHE A 114 -0.52 -3.06 -0.54
CA PHE A 114 -0.01 -2.00 0.33
C PHE A 114 0.79 -0.95 -0.45
N GLN A 115 1.56 -1.37 -1.46
CA GLN A 115 2.28 -0.47 -2.35
C GLN A 115 1.33 0.44 -3.13
N ILE A 116 0.22 -0.10 -3.63
CA ILE A 116 -0.84 0.66 -4.30
C ILE A 116 -1.44 1.68 -3.33
N ALA A 117 -1.76 1.28 -2.10
CA ALA A 117 -2.29 2.20 -1.09
C ALA A 117 -1.34 3.37 -0.81
N MET A 118 -0.05 3.09 -0.62
CA MET A 118 0.95 4.15 -0.40
C MET A 118 1.15 5.05 -1.62
N LYS A 119 1.09 4.50 -2.84
CA LYS A 119 1.17 5.29 -4.08
C LYS A 119 -0.05 6.20 -4.27
N ASN A 120 -1.23 5.80 -3.81
CA ASN A 120 -2.39 6.69 -3.77
C ASN A 120 -2.18 7.88 -2.82
N VAL A 121 -1.65 7.63 -1.62
CA VAL A 121 -1.31 8.71 -0.66
C VAL A 121 -0.24 9.64 -1.24
N HIS A 122 0.77 9.09 -1.93
CA HIS A 122 1.80 9.88 -2.60
C HIS A 122 1.22 10.78 -3.70
N SER A 123 0.33 10.24 -4.54
CA SER A 123 -0.36 11.00 -5.57
C SER A 123 -1.25 12.12 -4.97
N GLU A 124 -1.91 11.86 -3.85
CA GLU A 124 -2.73 12.85 -3.14
C GLU A 124 -1.86 13.99 -2.59
N MET A 125 -0.72 13.65 -1.99
CA MET A 125 0.28 14.62 -1.52
C MET A 125 0.82 15.49 -2.66
N CYS A 126 1.16 14.88 -3.81
CA CYS A 126 1.60 15.65 -4.98
C CYS A 126 0.52 16.58 -5.50
N SER A 127 -0.75 16.15 -5.52
CA SER A 127 -1.87 17.03 -5.92
C SER A 127 -1.97 18.24 -4.98
N LEU A 128 -1.88 18.05 -3.67
CA LEU A 128 -1.91 19.14 -2.69
C LEU A 128 -0.78 20.16 -2.91
N LEU A 129 0.42 19.68 -3.21
CA LEU A 129 1.58 20.54 -3.50
C LEU A 129 1.43 21.33 -4.81
N LEU A 130 0.69 20.79 -5.79
CA LEU A 130 0.42 21.46 -7.07
C LEU A 130 -0.74 22.46 -6.98
N ASP A 131 -1.77 22.16 -6.18
CA ASP A 131 -2.99 22.98 -6.04
C ASP A 131 -2.78 24.22 -5.14
N THR A 132 -1.80 24.14 -4.24
CA THR A 132 -1.33 25.30 -3.45
C THR A 132 -0.39 26.19 -4.25
#